data_AF-A0A976DXJ2-F1
#
_entry.id   AF-A0A976DXJ2-F1
#
_cell.length_a   1.000
_cell.length_b   1.000
_cell.length_c   1.000
_cell.angle_alpha   90.00
_cell.angle_beta   90.00
_cell.angle_gamma   90.00
#
_symmetry.space_group_name_H-M   'P 1'
#
loop_
_entity.id
_entity.type
_entity.pdbx_description
1 polymer ?
#
loop_
_entity_poly.entity_id
_entity_poly.type
_entity_poly.pdbx_seq_one_letter_code
_entity_poly.pdbx_strand_id
1 'polypeptide(L)'
;MTKADPQSMSRDDLTLTAAFLIALAATLGALFIGEVLGQMPCTLCWYQRIAMFPLVPILGLSLWRGDGMARTYGLPLAFAGLALAAWHSGLYAGILPAPIVPCTENGPSCTGE
;
A
#
# COMPACT_ATOMS: atom_id res chain seq x y z
N MET A 1 -41.01 3.44 -9.56
CA MET A 1 -39.86 3.42 -10.50
C MET A 1 -38.94 4.57 -10.10
N THR A 2 -38.07 4.31 -9.14
CA THR A 2 -37.01 5.24 -8.72
C THR A 2 -36.11 5.46 -9.92
N LYS A 3 -36.13 6.69 -10.44
CA LYS A 3 -35.24 7.12 -11.51
C LYS A 3 -33.83 7.04 -10.92
N ALA A 4 -33.07 6.01 -11.32
CA ALA A 4 -31.63 6.02 -11.12
C ALA A 4 -31.10 7.13 -12.04
N ASP A 5 -30.87 8.32 -11.48
CA ASP A 5 -30.20 9.38 -12.22
C ASP A 5 -28.76 8.90 -12.50
N PRO A 6 -28.33 8.78 -13.77
CA PRO A 6 -26.99 8.27 -14.12
C PRO A 6 -25.87 9.30 -13.92
N GLN A 7 -26.05 10.32 -13.07
CA GLN A 7 -25.24 11.54 -13.10
C GLN A 7 -24.15 11.55 -12.02
N SER A 8 -22.92 11.31 -12.50
CA SER A 8 -21.61 11.58 -11.90
C SER A 8 -21.32 11.01 -10.50
N MET A 9 -20.47 9.98 -10.45
CA MET A 9 -19.55 9.87 -9.32
C MET A 9 -18.83 11.22 -9.15
N SER A 10 -18.85 11.81 -7.95
CA SER A 10 -18.07 13.03 -7.67
C SER A 10 -16.60 12.77 -8.01
N ARG A 11 -15.86 13.79 -8.45
CA ARG A 11 -14.39 13.65 -8.66
C ARG A 11 -13.71 13.12 -7.41
N ASP A 12 -14.19 13.52 -6.24
CA ASP A 12 -13.69 13.05 -4.95
C ASP A 12 -13.97 11.54 -4.76
N ASP A 13 -15.19 11.08 -5.05
CA ASP A 13 -15.55 9.65 -4.99
C ASP A 13 -14.70 8.80 -5.94
N LEU A 14 -14.44 9.32 -7.14
CA LEU A 14 -13.58 8.66 -8.12
C LEU A 14 -12.14 8.55 -7.60
N THR A 15 -11.58 9.62 -7.04
CA THR A 15 -10.21 9.60 -6.48
C THR A 15 -10.10 8.66 -5.29
N LEU A 16 -11.12 8.63 -4.41
CA LEU A 16 -11.15 7.77 -3.25
C LEU A 16 -11.30 6.29 -3.66
N THR A 17 -12.15 6.01 -4.65
CA THR A 17 -12.32 4.68 -5.22
C THR A 17 -11.02 4.20 -5.87
N ALA A 18 -10.35 5.06 -6.65
CA ALA A 18 -9.06 4.73 -7.25
C ALA A 18 -7.99 4.44 -6.18
N ALA A 19 -7.91 5.27 -5.13
CA ALA A 19 -6.99 5.05 -4.01
C ALA A 19 -7.26 3.71 -3.30
N PHE A 20 -8.53 3.37 -3.08
CA PHE A 20 -8.92 2.08 -2.50
C PHE A 20 -8.50 0.91 -3.38
N LEU A 21 -8.75 0.97 -4.69
CA LEU A 21 -8.37 -0.08 -5.63
C LEU A 21 -6.85 -0.27 -5.70
N ILE A 22 -6.09 0.82 -5.69
CA ILE A 22 -4.61 0.78 -5.64
C ILE A 22 -4.14 0.12 -4.35
N ALA A 23 -4.68 0.54 -3.19
CA ALA A 23 -4.31 -0.04 -1.89
C ALA A 23 -4.66 -1.54 -1.81
N LEU A 24 -5.82 -1.93 -2.35
CA LEU A 24 -6.27 -3.32 -2.40
C LEU A 24 -5.36 -4.16 -3.30
N ALA A 25 -5.08 -3.70 -4.52
CA ALA A 25 -4.21 -4.40 -5.46
C ALA A 25 -2.79 -4.55 -4.90
N ALA A 26 -2.25 -3.50 -4.27
CA ALA A 26 -0.93 -3.54 -3.64
C ALA A 26 -0.89 -4.52 -2.45
N THR A 27 -1.94 -4.55 -1.62
CA THR A 27 -2.05 -5.49 -0.50
C THR A 27 -2.12 -6.93 -0.99
N LEU A 28 -2.98 -7.21 -1.97
CA LEU A 28 -3.11 -8.54 -2.56
C LEU A 28 -1.82 -8.98 -3.26
N GLY A 29 -1.15 -8.08 -3.99
CA GLY A 29 0.13 -8.35 -4.63
C GLY A 29 1.22 -8.69 -3.62
N ALA A 30 1.33 -7.93 -2.52
CA ALA A 30 2.28 -8.19 -1.45
C ALA A 30 2.01 -9.54 -0.77
N LEU A 31 0.74 -9.88 -0.50
CA LEU A 31 0.36 -11.17 0.06
C LEU A 31 0.64 -12.32 -0.92
N PHE A 32 0.35 -12.15 -2.20
CA PHE A 32 0.65 -13.16 -3.22
C PHE A 32 2.14 -13.47 -3.30
N ILE A 33 2.99 -12.43 -3.32
CA ILE A 33 4.44 -12.59 -3.35
C ILE A 33 4.96 -13.30 -2.09
N GLY A 34 4.41 -12.97 -0.92
CA GLY A 34 4.83 -13.59 0.35
C GLY A 34 4.35 -15.02 0.50
N GLU A 35 3.04 -15.24 0.38
CA GLU A 35 2.38 -16.49 0.75
C GLU A 35 2.35 -17.50 -0.40
N VAL A 36 2.24 -17.04 -1.65
CA VAL A 36 2.10 -17.93 -2.82
C VAL A 36 3.44 -18.17 -3.50
N LEU A 37 4.25 -17.12 -3.68
CA LEU A 37 5.60 -17.24 -4.26
C LEU A 37 6.69 -17.56 -3.21
N GLY A 38 6.34 -17.55 -1.93
CA GLY A 38 7.27 -17.87 -0.83
C GLY A 38 8.40 -16.86 -0.66
N GLN A 39 8.26 -15.63 -1.17
CA GLN A 39 9.31 -14.63 -1.11
C GLN A 39 9.21 -13.82 0.18
N MET A 40 10.14 -14.06 1.10
CA MET A 40 10.16 -13.34 2.37
C MET A 40 10.48 -11.86 2.18
N PRO A 41 9.75 -10.95 2.86
CA PRO A 41 10.01 -9.52 2.78
C PRO A 41 11.29 -9.16 3.55
N CYS A 42 12.00 -8.12 3.10
CA CYS A 42 13.06 -7.49 3.89
C CYS A 42 12.46 -6.62 5.01
N THR A 43 13.31 -6.17 5.94
CA THR A 43 12.91 -5.33 7.08
C THR A 43 12.17 -4.06 6.63
N LEU A 44 12.67 -3.42 5.57
CA LEU A 44 12.06 -2.20 5.05
C LEU A 44 10.71 -2.47 4.37
N CYS A 45 10.60 -3.54 3.59
CA CYS A 45 9.34 -3.99 3.01
C CYS A 45 8.29 -4.33 4.08
N TRP A 46 8.72 -4.85 5.23
CA TRP A 46 7.83 -5.11 6.35
C TRP A 46 7.27 -3.81 6.95
N TYR A 47 8.09 -2.78 7.14
CA TYR A 47 7.62 -1.46 7.54
C TYR A 47 6.68 -0.83 6.50
N GLN A 48 6.95 -1.04 5.21
CA GLN A 48 6.05 -0.56 4.15
C GLN A 48 4.67 -1.24 4.23
N ARG A 49 4.61 -2.54 4.56
CA ARG A 49 3.34 -3.26 4.78
C ARG A 49 2.55 -2.71 5.95
N ILE A 50 3.20 -2.34 7.06
CA ILE A 50 2.53 -1.71 8.22
C ILE A 50 1.84 -0.41 7.82
N ALA A 51 2.48 0.41 6.98
CA ALA A 51 1.88 1.65 6.50
C ALA A 51 0.76 1.39 5.47
N MET A 52 0.93 0.39 4.60
CA MET A 52 0.05 0.14 3.46
C MET A 52 -1.21 -0.67 3.79
N PHE A 53 -1.09 -1.77 4.54
CA PHE A 53 -2.22 -2.69 4.78
C PHE A 53 -3.43 -2.02 5.47
N PRO A 54 -3.26 -1.11 6.45
CA PRO A 54 -4.39 -0.42 7.06
C PRO A 54 -5.15 0.53 6.12
N LEU A 55 -4.55 0.93 4.98
CA LEU A 55 -5.22 1.82 4.02
C LEU A 55 -6.46 1.15 3.41
N VAL A 56 -6.46 -0.17 3.21
CA VAL A 56 -7.61 -0.89 2.63
C VAL A 56 -8.87 -0.72 3.49
N PRO A 57 -8.88 -1.08 4.80
CA PRO A 57 -10.06 -0.86 5.62
C PRO A 57 -10.37 0.62 5.85
N ILE A 58 -9.37 1.51 5.94
CA ILE A 58 -9.62 2.96 6.12
C ILE A 58 -10.35 3.56 4.91
N LEU A 59 -9.83 3.32 3.70
CA LEU A 59 -10.40 3.83 2.46
C LEU A 59 -11.74 3.15 2.14
N GLY A 60 -11.84 1.84 2.39
CA GLY A 60 -13.10 1.10 2.23
C GLY A 60 -14.20 1.57 3.17
N LEU A 61 -13.86 1.87 4.43
CA LEU A 61 -14.82 2.40 5.40
C LEU A 61 -15.25 3.84 5.05
N SER A 62 -14.31 4.67 4.61
CA SER A 62 -14.60 6.04 4.16
C SER A 62 -15.51 6.06 2.92
N LEU A 63 -15.31 5.13 1.97
CA LEU A 63 -16.22 4.93 0.83
C LEU A 63 -17.61 4.48 1.29
N TRP A 64 -17.69 3.57 2.26
CA TRP A 64 -18.97 3.04 2.73
C TRP A 64 -19.76 4.08 3.54
N ARG A 65 -19.09 4.88 4.37
CA ARG A 65 -19.73 5.92 5.18
C ARG A 65 -19.92 7.25 4.45
N GLY A 66 -19.19 7.47 3.36
CA GLY A 66 -19.12 8.78 2.69
C GLY A 66 -18.54 9.88 3.59
N ASP A 67 -17.68 9.50 4.56
CA ASP A 67 -17.08 10.44 5.51
C ASP A 67 -15.66 10.83 5.11
N GLY A 68 -15.17 11.95 5.66
CA GLY A 68 -13.82 12.46 5.37
C GLY A 68 -12.68 11.70 6.06
N MET A 69 -12.93 10.53 6.67
CA MET A 69 -11.94 9.82 7.49
C MET A 69 -10.71 9.36 6.68
N ALA A 70 -10.86 9.12 5.38
CA ALA A 70 -9.74 8.79 4.49
C ALA A 70 -8.63 9.84 4.53
N ARG A 71 -8.96 11.14 4.64
CA ARG A 71 -7.95 12.20 4.67
C ARG A 71 -7.22 12.23 6.02
N THR A 72 -7.93 12.12 7.14
CA THR A 72 -7.32 12.21 8.47
C THR A 72 -6.42 11.02 8.80
N TYR A 73 -6.84 9.81 8.44
CA TYR A 73 -6.08 8.60 8.78
C TYR A 73 -5.26 8.05 7.61
N GLY A 74 -5.74 8.21 6.38
CA GLY A 74 -5.07 7.68 5.19
C GLY A 74 -3.87 8.51 4.75
N LEU A 75 -3.93 9.84 4.80
CA LEU A 75 -2.81 10.69 4.35
C LEU A 75 -1.52 10.46 5.14
N PRO A 76 -1.51 10.46 6.49
CA PRO A 76 -0.27 10.22 7.24
C PRO A 76 0.35 8.86 6.92
N LEU A 77 -0.47 7.82 6.80
CA LEU A 77 -0.02 6.48 6.43
C LEU A 77 0.52 6.42 5.01
N ALA A 78 -0.15 7.08 4.05
CA ALA A 78 0.30 7.16 2.67
C ALA A 78 1.65 7.89 2.56
N PHE A 79 1.84 9.00 3.28
CA PHE A 79 3.13 9.71 3.33
C PHE A 79 4.24 8.88 3.96
N ALA A 80 3.95 8.18 5.07
CA ALA A 80 4.91 7.28 5.69
C ALA A 80 5.32 6.14 4.73
N GLY A 81 4.33 5.52 4.08
CA GLY A 81 4.56 4.49 3.07
C GLY A 81 5.36 5.00 1.86
N LEU A 82 5.08 6.23 1.40
CA LEU A 82 5.81 6.87 0.30
C LEU A 82 7.28 7.14 0.66
N ALA A 83 7.54 7.65 1.87
CA ALA A 83 8.91 7.90 2.33
C ALA A 83 9.71 6.58 2.42
N LEU A 84 9.10 5.52 2.96
CA LEU A 84 9.70 4.18 3.01
C LEU A 84 9.94 3.62 1.60
N ALA A 85 8.99 3.79 0.68
CA ALA A 85 9.12 3.35 -0.70
C ALA A 85 10.26 4.07 -1.42
N ALA A 86 10.36 5.40 -1.27
CA ALA A 86 11.43 6.19 -1.87
C ALA A 86 12.80 5.77 -1.33
N TRP A 87 12.92 5.53 -0.03
CA TRP A 87 14.14 5.01 0.58
C TRP A 87 14.49 3.62 0.02
N HIS A 88 13.52 2.72 -0.04
CA HIS A 88 13.70 1.37 -0.57
C HIS A 88 14.14 1.38 -2.04
N SER A 89 13.50 2.21 -2.87
CA SER A 89 13.89 2.40 -4.27
C SER A 89 15.29 2.99 -4.41
N GLY A 90 15.70 3.91 -3.53
CA GLY A 90 17.05 4.47 -3.51
C GLY A 90 18.13 3.44 -3.17
N LEU A 91 17.82 2.49 -2.27
CA LEU A 91 18.70 1.36 -1.96
C LEU A 91 18.84 0.42 -3.18
N TYR A 92 17.71 0.05 -3.80
CA TYR A 92 17.70 -0.80 -4.98
C TYR A 92 18.42 -0.19 -6.18
N ALA A 93 18.32 1.13 -6.35
CA ALA A 93 19.00 1.86 -7.42
C ALA A 93 20.50 2.07 -7.17
N GLY A 94 21.03 1.66 -6.01
CA GLY A 94 22.43 1.87 -5.64
C GLY A 94 22.81 3.33 -5.35
N ILE A 95 21.82 4.21 -5.17
CA ILE A 95 22.03 5.63 -4.84
C ILE A 95 22.48 5.77 -3.37
N LEU A 96 22.01 4.86 -2.51
CA LEU A 96 22.29 4.83 -1.08
C LEU A 96 23.23 3.66 -0.74
N PRO A 97 24.34 3.88 -0.01
CA PRO A 97 25.35 2.85 0.26
C PRO A 97 25.01 1.94 1.46
N ALA A 98 23.74 1.54 1.61
CA ALA A 98 23.29 0.70 2.72
C ALA A 98 22.80 -0.69 2.24
N PRO A 99 23.06 -1.77 3.00
CA PRO A 99 22.67 -3.12 2.61
C PRO A 99 21.17 -3.38 2.79
N ILE A 100 20.61 -4.24 1.94
CA ILE A 100 19.24 -4.75 2.07
C ILE A 100 19.26 -5.84 3.15
N VAL A 101 18.68 -5.55 4.31
CA VAL A 101 18.68 -6.48 5.46
C VAL A 101 17.45 -7.39 5.42
N PRO A 102 17.63 -8.72 5.37
CA PRO A 102 16.52 -9.67 5.40
C PRO A 102 15.80 -9.66 6.75
N CYS A 103 14.50 -9.99 6.74
CA CYS A 103 13.73 -10.16 7.98
C CYS A 103 13.99 -11.49 8.68
N THR A 104 14.70 -12.42 8.05
CA THR A 104 14.94 -13.77 8.57
C THR A 104 16.42 -14.06 8.74
N GLU A 105 16.72 -15.01 9.62
CA GLU A 105 18.07 -15.43 10.00
C GLU A 105 18.85 -16.12 8.86
N ASN A 106 18.18 -16.64 7.82
CA ASN A 106 18.79 -17.61 6.89
C ASN A 106 18.51 -17.42 5.38
N GLY A 107 18.11 -16.25 4.88
CA GLY A 107 17.87 -16.13 3.43
C GLY A 107 17.84 -14.73 2.82
N PRO A 108 18.03 -14.63 1.49
CA PRO A 108 17.90 -13.38 0.76
C PRO A 108 16.45 -12.88 0.81
N SER A 109 16.26 -11.58 1.00
CA SER A 109 14.94 -10.96 1.00
C SER A 109 14.81 -10.01 -0.19
N CYS A 110 13.67 -10.08 -0.87
CA CYS A 110 13.26 -9.21 -1.98
C CYS A 110 14.04 -9.30 -3.32
N THR A 111 15.16 -10.00 -3.39
CA THR A 111 15.85 -10.43 -4.62
C THR A 111 16.48 -11.78 -4.39
N GLY A 112 16.30 -12.72 -5.31
CA GLY A 112 16.97 -14.01 -5.24
C GLY A 112 18.47 -13.87 -5.53
N GLU A 113 19.29 -14.30 -4.57
CA GLU A 113 20.24 -15.41 -4.67
C GLU A 113 20.48 -16.01 -3.27
#